data_AF-A0A518HS91-F1
#
_entry.id   AF-A0A518HS91-F1
#
_cell.length_a   1.000
_cell.length_b   1.000
_cell.length_c   1.000
_cell.angle_alpha   90.00
_cell.angle_beta   90.00
_cell.angle_gamma   90.00
#
_symmetry.space_group_name_H-M   'P 1'
#
loop_
_entity.id
_entity.type
_entity.pdbx_description
1 polymer ?
#
loop_
_entity_poly.entity_id
_entity_poly.type
_entity_poly.pdbx_seq_one_letter_code
_entity_poly.pdbx_strand_id
1 'polypeptide(L)'
;MKRNWNSVDAIAVFVVCVLMLSLLSMGIARQRGASRQSSCENNLKQIGLAVHNYHSAYKQFPVGSGGTDTGGVDQPKRGNAGRLSAFVAMSPFMEEQKLWEMISNPLHSGSNKFPAMGPVPWFDAQAYTPWSLRPNRLVCPDDRQAQTDSLASSYVMNYGDGVEKVFYGRGDWPNPNDARSAMLARATHRGVFGKQREYKFRDVLDGLSNTLMLAESKVAGLRVAKNVAGLPFDPSLAIKAQRDKQFWPAGREARWCDGLLRSTGFQTILPPGSPSATSDQGDQTAVMSASSYHGAGTHTLFCDGAVRFVANTIDAGDPSHPSVGLGDKRTSRALTPPGSQSPYGLWGALGTRANKEPVTIDVRKRADGITEPRRPIPAEQLEAVRKKPIRTWTAAGGRGKMNGWLVSCAKEGDVVLVNEKGDLKYLTLSDLIGEDAYWIVQSLVAEKLQARNQLLDQLRDAVGLLERKEFGAFLTQFVDASQMSVQEMGIASAFVFQKRGILIQGFDDAIAFAQSGQVNIQVNDNRMLATFNGNDRNLTGNFVMHYANGRWYWLPPPR
;
A
#
# COMPACT_ATOMS: atom_id res chain seq x y z
N MET A 1 -21.23 5.33 68.72
CA MET A 1 -20.93 6.66 68.17
C MET A 1 -21.47 6.76 66.75
N LYS A 2 -22.61 7.44 66.55
CA LYS A 2 -23.05 7.82 65.20
C LYS A 2 -22.12 8.94 64.74
N ARG A 3 -21.25 8.65 63.79
CA ARG A 3 -20.28 9.62 63.25
C ARG A 3 -21.08 10.62 62.40
N ASN A 4 -21.32 11.82 62.94
CA ASN A 4 -21.96 12.90 62.20
C ASN A 4 -21.03 13.29 61.05
N TRP A 5 -21.47 13.06 59.83
CA TRP A 5 -20.75 13.51 58.64
C TRP A 5 -20.95 15.01 58.52
N ASN A 6 -19.86 15.77 58.63
CA ASN A 6 -19.89 17.20 58.35
C ASN A 6 -19.99 17.38 56.82
N SER A 7 -20.71 18.41 56.36
CA SER A 7 -20.94 18.66 54.92
C SER A 7 -19.65 18.68 54.09
N VAL A 8 -18.53 19.07 54.71
CA VAL A 8 -17.19 19.08 54.10
C VAL A 8 -16.69 17.67 53.75
N ASP A 9 -16.86 16.68 54.63
CA ASP A 9 -16.40 15.31 54.41
C ASP A 9 -17.16 14.63 53.28
N ALA A 10 -18.47 14.91 53.17
CA ALA A 10 -19.30 14.41 52.08
C ALA A 10 -18.89 15.00 50.72
N ILE A 11 -18.55 16.29 50.67
CA ILE A 11 -18.08 16.96 49.45
C ILE A 11 -16.72 16.42 49.02
N ALA A 12 -15.78 16.21 49.95
CA ALA A 12 -14.46 15.68 49.63
C ALA A 12 -14.54 14.29 48.99
N VAL A 13 -15.37 13.39 49.54
CA VAL A 13 -15.61 12.06 48.97
C VAL A 13 -16.25 12.17 47.59
N PHE A 14 -17.23 13.06 47.41
CA PHE A 14 -17.87 13.28 46.11
C PHE A 14 -16.87 13.75 45.04
N VAL A 15 -16.00 14.71 45.38
CA VAL A 15 -14.95 15.22 44.48
C VAL A 15 -13.99 14.10 44.07
N VAL A 16 -13.54 13.27 45.02
CA VAL A 16 -12.67 12.12 44.72
C VAL A 16 -13.37 11.10 43.83
N CYS A 17 -14.65 10.78 44.08
CA CYS A 17 -15.43 9.87 43.24
C CYS A 17 -15.59 10.39 41.81
N VAL A 18 -15.92 11.68 41.62
CA VAL A 18 -16.05 12.29 40.29
C VAL A 18 -14.71 12.29 39.55
N LEU A 19 -13.61 12.56 40.25
CA LEU A 19 -12.27 12.54 39.69
C LEU A 19 -11.81 11.12 39.30
N MET A 20 -12.14 10.11 40.10
CA MET A 20 -11.90 8.71 39.73
C MET A 20 -12.74 8.28 38.52
N LEU A 21 -14.03 8.65 38.48
CA LEU A 21 -14.92 8.32 37.37
C LEU A 21 -14.49 9.00 36.07
N SER A 22 -14.00 10.24 36.12
CA SER A 22 -13.50 10.94 34.93
C SER A 22 -12.23 10.29 34.36
N LEU A 23 -11.30 9.89 35.23
CA LEU A 23 -10.08 9.16 34.83
C LEU A 23 -10.38 7.77 34.26
N LEU A 24 -11.34 7.05 34.85
CA LEU A 24 -11.82 5.75 34.35
C LEU A 24 -12.52 5.89 32.99
N SER A 25 -13.29 6.97 32.76
CA SER A 25 -14.00 7.18 31.50
C SER A 25 -13.06 7.33 30.29
N MET A 26 -11.92 8.04 30.46
CA MET A 26 -10.88 8.14 29.43
C MET A 26 -10.16 6.79 29.19
N GLY A 27 -9.93 6.01 30.25
CA GLY A 27 -9.35 4.67 30.13
C GLY A 27 -10.24 3.67 29.38
N ILE A 28 -11.56 3.73 29.61
CA ILE A 28 -12.54 2.85 28.96
C ILE A 28 -12.61 3.11 27.45
N ALA A 29 -12.51 4.37 27.01
CA ALA A 29 -12.48 4.70 25.58
C ALA A 29 -11.23 4.12 24.88
N ARG A 30 -10.06 4.20 25.52
CA ARG A 30 -8.80 3.67 25.00
C ARG A 30 -8.80 2.13 24.95
N GLN A 31 -9.34 1.46 25.97
CA GLN A 31 -9.49 -0.01 25.98
C GLN A 31 -10.47 -0.52 24.92
N ARG A 32 -11.57 0.21 24.67
CA ARG A 32 -12.56 -0.17 23.64
C ARG A 32 -11.97 -0.10 22.23
N GLY A 33 -11.12 0.89 21.94
CA GLY A 33 -10.41 0.98 20.65
C GLY A 33 -9.47 -0.21 20.42
N ALA A 34 -8.63 -0.54 21.41
CA ALA A 34 -7.72 -1.69 21.33
C ALA A 34 -8.46 -3.04 21.23
N SER A 35 -9.62 -3.17 21.90
CA SER A 35 -10.46 -4.36 21.82
C SER A 35 -11.06 -4.56 20.41
N ARG A 36 -11.50 -3.49 19.74
CA ARG A 36 -12.05 -3.60 18.38
C ARG A 36 -10.98 -3.92 17.35
N GLN A 37 -9.79 -3.34 17.51
CA GLN A 37 -8.61 -3.72 16.72
C GLN A 37 -8.29 -5.22 16.85
N SER A 38 -8.27 -5.72 18.09
CA SER A 38 -8.05 -7.15 18.37
C SER A 38 -9.13 -8.04 17.76
N SER A 39 -10.38 -7.58 17.73
CA SER A 39 -11.47 -8.31 17.08
C SER A 39 -11.32 -8.37 15.56
N CYS A 40 -10.90 -7.28 14.89
CA CYS A 40 -10.67 -7.31 13.46
C CYS A 40 -9.47 -8.20 13.09
N GLU A 41 -8.42 -8.23 13.94
CA GLU A 41 -7.30 -9.18 13.83
C GLU A 41 -7.77 -10.64 13.97
N ASN A 42 -8.63 -10.93 14.96
CA ASN A 42 -9.16 -12.27 15.19
C ASN A 42 -10.05 -12.74 14.03
N ASN A 43 -10.85 -11.85 13.44
CA ASN A 43 -11.62 -12.17 12.23
C ASN A 43 -10.70 -12.58 11.07
N LEU A 44 -9.59 -11.86 10.85
CA LEU A 44 -8.59 -12.27 9.85
C LEU A 44 -7.99 -13.64 10.17
N LYS A 45 -7.66 -13.94 11.44
CA LYS A 45 -7.18 -15.27 11.84
C LYS A 45 -8.20 -16.37 11.53
N GLN A 46 -9.49 -16.12 11.79
CA GLN A 46 -10.55 -17.07 11.48
C GLN A 46 -10.75 -17.26 9.97
N ILE A 47 -10.66 -16.20 9.18
CA ILE A 47 -10.69 -16.29 7.71
C ILE A 47 -9.46 -17.07 7.21
N GLY A 48 -8.28 -16.81 7.76
CA GLY A 48 -7.06 -17.56 7.46
C GLY A 48 -7.21 -19.05 7.75
N LEU A 49 -7.76 -19.39 8.92
CA LEU A 49 -8.06 -20.79 9.24
C LEU A 49 -9.03 -21.42 8.23
N ALA A 50 -10.07 -20.69 7.80
CA ALA A 50 -10.98 -21.15 6.77
C ALA A 50 -10.27 -21.40 5.42
N VAL A 51 -9.33 -20.53 5.01
CA VAL A 51 -8.51 -20.73 3.80
C VAL A 51 -7.63 -21.98 3.94
N HIS A 52 -6.98 -22.19 5.08
CA HIS A 52 -6.13 -23.36 5.31
C HIS A 52 -6.94 -24.67 5.37
N ASN A 53 -8.16 -24.64 5.92
CA ASN A 53 -9.07 -25.78 5.90
C ASN A 53 -9.56 -26.08 4.47
N TYR A 54 -9.90 -25.05 3.70
CA TYR A 54 -10.21 -25.18 2.28
C TYR A 54 -9.03 -25.81 1.51
N HIS A 55 -7.81 -25.31 1.71
CA HIS A 55 -6.62 -25.88 1.08
C HIS A 55 -6.35 -27.32 1.53
N SER A 56 -6.62 -27.65 2.79
CA SER A 56 -6.48 -29.02 3.29
C SER A 56 -7.43 -30.00 2.61
N ALA A 57 -8.67 -29.57 2.35
CA ALA A 57 -9.70 -30.35 1.66
C ALA A 57 -9.47 -30.43 0.14
N TYR A 58 -9.19 -29.31 -0.53
CA TYR A 58 -9.17 -29.21 -1.99
C TYR A 58 -7.76 -29.12 -2.61
N LYS A 59 -6.70 -29.08 -1.78
CA LYS A 59 -5.28 -28.97 -2.20
C LYS A 59 -4.98 -27.75 -3.08
N GLN A 60 -5.72 -26.67 -2.88
CA GLN A 60 -5.57 -25.39 -3.56
C GLN A 60 -6.17 -24.24 -2.74
N PHE A 61 -5.71 -23.01 -2.99
CA PHE A 61 -6.40 -21.80 -2.53
C PHE A 61 -7.78 -21.70 -3.20
N PRO A 62 -8.77 -21.09 -2.53
CA PRO A 62 -10.03 -20.77 -3.17
C PRO A 62 -9.81 -19.71 -4.24
N VAL A 63 -10.55 -19.84 -5.34
CA VAL A 63 -10.45 -18.92 -6.47
C VAL A 63 -11.00 -17.55 -6.08
N GLY A 64 -10.27 -16.47 -6.40
CA GLY A 64 -10.65 -15.10 -6.04
C GLY A 64 -12.00 -14.66 -6.61
N SER A 65 -12.31 -15.11 -7.82
CA SER A 65 -13.61 -14.94 -8.45
C SER A 65 -13.93 -16.07 -9.44
N GLY A 66 -15.12 -16.64 -9.40
CA GLY A 66 -15.53 -17.76 -10.25
C GLY A 66 -17.04 -17.98 -10.25
N GLY A 67 -17.49 -19.22 -10.41
CA GLY A 67 -18.92 -19.56 -10.47
C GLY A 67 -19.36 -19.99 -11.86
N THR A 68 -20.56 -19.58 -12.26
CA THR A 68 -21.17 -19.94 -13.55
C THR A 68 -20.96 -18.83 -14.56
N ASP A 69 -20.50 -19.17 -15.77
CA ASP A 69 -20.24 -18.20 -16.84
C ASP A 69 -21.52 -17.62 -17.47
N THR A 70 -22.71 -18.02 -17.00
CA THR A 70 -24.01 -17.50 -17.45
C THR A 70 -24.46 -16.30 -16.61
N GLY A 71 -25.37 -15.49 -17.16
CA GLY A 71 -25.91 -14.31 -16.49
C GLY A 71 -25.25 -13.01 -16.97
N GLY A 72 -25.39 -11.94 -16.20
CA GLY A 72 -24.92 -10.60 -16.56
C GLY A 72 -25.97 -9.53 -16.32
N VAL A 73 -25.74 -8.33 -16.85
CA VAL A 73 -26.66 -7.18 -16.66
C VAL A 73 -28.03 -7.47 -17.28
N ASP A 74 -28.07 -8.06 -18.48
CA ASP A 74 -29.33 -8.30 -19.20
C ASP A 74 -30.07 -9.56 -18.74
N GLN A 75 -29.37 -10.49 -18.06
CA GLN A 75 -29.90 -11.77 -17.65
C GLN A 75 -29.50 -12.12 -16.21
N PRO A 76 -29.78 -11.24 -15.22
CA PRO A 76 -29.15 -11.30 -13.91
C PRO A 76 -29.57 -12.52 -13.08
N LYS A 77 -30.67 -13.19 -13.44
CA LYS A 77 -31.17 -14.40 -12.76
C LYS A 77 -30.60 -15.72 -13.31
N ARG A 78 -29.96 -15.72 -14.49
CA ARG A 78 -29.54 -16.96 -15.18
C ARG A 78 -28.20 -17.54 -14.70
N GLY A 79 -27.49 -16.82 -13.85
CA GLY A 79 -26.20 -17.22 -13.30
C GLY A 79 -25.49 -16.00 -12.73
N ASN A 80 -24.21 -16.16 -12.41
CA ASN A 80 -23.44 -15.18 -11.65
C ASN A 80 -22.29 -14.52 -12.43
N ALA A 81 -22.23 -14.71 -13.75
CA ALA A 81 -21.24 -14.12 -14.65
C ALA A 81 -19.78 -14.37 -14.25
N GLY A 82 -19.51 -15.52 -13.63
CA GLY A 82 -18.19 -15.89 -13.13
C GLY A 82 -17.66 -14.90 -12.08
N ARG A 83 -18.55 -14.29 -11.29
CA ARG A 83 -18.22 -13.24 -10.31
C ARG A 83 -18.44 -13.62 -8.85
N LEU A 84 -18.65 -14.89 -8.50
CA LEU A 84 -18.70 -15.28 -7.09
C LEU A 84 -17.33 -15.19 -6.45
N SER A 85 -17.23 -14.52 -5.31
CA SER A 85 -15.98 -14.37 -4.55
C SER A 85 -15.52 -15.68 -3.91
N ALA A 86 -14.25 -15.73 -3.51
CA ALA A 86 -13.74 -16.82 -2.68
C ALA A 86 -14.51 -17.00 -1.36
N PHE A 87 -15.11 -15.93 -0.80
CA PHE A 87 -15.86 -16.01 0.46
C PHE A 87 -17.09 -16.90 0.35
N VAL A 88 -17.71 -17.00 -0.84
CA VAL A 88 -18.83 -17.93 -1.09
C VAL A 88 -18.34 -19.37 -0.96
N ALA A 89 -17.25 -19.71 -1.63
CA ALA A 89 -16.66 -21.06 -1.59
C ALA A 89 -16.09 -21.43 -0.20
N MET A 90 -15.69 -20.44 0.58
CA MET A 90 -15.19 -20.61 1.95
C MET A 90 -16.28 -20.66 3.02
N SER A 91 -17.54 -20.34 2.69
CA SER A 91 -18.65 -20.33 3.66
C SER A 91 -18.75 -21.59 4.54
N PRO A 92 -18.64 -22.84 4.03
CA PRO A 92 -18.70 -24.02 4.92
C PRO A 92 -17.53 -24.10 5.90
N PHE A 93 -16.35 -23.55 5.54
CA PHE A 93 -15.18 -23.48 6.42
C PHE A 93 -15.23 -22.31 7.41
N MET A 94 -16.23 -21.44 7.27
CA MET A 94 -16.57 -20.39 8.22
C MET A 94 -17.79 -20.77 9.10
N GLU A 95 -18.09 -22.06 9.21
CA GLU A 95 -19.26 -22.61 9.92
C GLU A 95 -20.62 -22.18 9.34
N GLU A 96 -20.65 -21.72 8.09
CA GLU A 96 -21.88 -21.29 7.40
C GLU A 96 -22.38 -22.39 6.46
N GLN A 97 -22.49 -23.62 6.96
CA GLN A 97 -22.91 -24.79 6.16
C GLN A 97 -24.31 -24.63 5.57
N LYS A 98 -25.27 -24.10 6.35
CA LYS A 98 -26.64 -23.84 5.87
C LYS A 98 -26.68 -22.82 4.74
N LEU A 99 -25.85 -21.78 4.83
CA LEU A 99 -25.72 -20.77 3.78
C LEU A 99 -25.18 -21.39 2.49
N TRP A 100 -24.15 -22.22 2.59
CA TRP A 100 -23.61 -22.95 1.45
C TRP A 100 -24.66 -23.84 0.79
N GLU A 101 -25.46 -24.57 1.56
CA GLU A 101 -26.54 -25.41 1.04
C GLU A 101 -27.62 -24.59 0.30
N MET A 102 -27.95 -23.40 0.80
CA MET A 102 -28.87 -22.49 0.10
C MET A 102 -28.30 -21.98 -1.23
N ILE A 103 -27.00 -21.72 -1.29
CA ILE A 103 -26.33 -21.16 -2.48
C ILE A 103 -26.05 -22.24 -3.53
N SER A 104 -25.57 -23.40 -3.09
CA SER A 104 -25.13 -24.49 -3.97
C SER A 104 -26.30 -25.23 -4.65
N ASN A 105 -27.52 -25.07 -4.14
CA ASN A 105 -28.72 -25.65 -4.71
C ASN A 105 -29.60 -24.61 -5.43
N PRO A 106 -30.44 -25.01 -6.40
CA PRO A 106 -31.43 -24.11 -6.99
C PRO A 106 -32.41 -23.57 -5.94
N LEU A 107 -32.72 -22.27 -6.01
CA LEU A 107 -33.65 -21.62 -5.10
C LEU A 107 -34.89 -21.13 -5.86
N HIS A 108 -36.06 -21.42 -5.32
CA HIS A 108 -37.35 -20.95 -5.83
C HIS A 108 -37.98 -20.04 -4.78
N SER A 109 -38.26 -18.78 -5.14
CA SER A 109 -38.85 -17.78 -4.25
C SER A 109 -39.95 -17.02 -4.98
N GLY A 110 -41.21 -17.34 -4.68
CA GLY A 110 -42.37 -16.83 -5.42
C GLY A 110 -42.29 -17.19 -6.91
N SER A 111 -42.35 -16.17 -7.79
CA SER A 111 -42.17 -16.33 -9.24
C SER A 111 -40.71 -16.39 -9.69
N ASN A 112 -39.76 -16.14 -8.78
CA ASN A 112 -38.34 -16.17 -9.12
C ASN A 112 -37.78 -17.59 -9.03
N LYS A 113 -37.07 -17.99 -10.08
CA LYS A 113 -36.29 -19.22 -10.14
C LYS A 113 -34.83 -18.87 -10.31
N PHE A 114 -33.99 -19.36 -9.41
CA PHE A 114 -32.56 -19.16 -9.43
C PHE A 114 -31.86 -20.51 -9.60
N PRO A 115 -30.84 -20.60 -10.48
CA PRO A 115 -30.06 -21.81 -10.63
C PRO A 115 -29.21 -22.07 -9.37
N ALA A 116 -28.62 -23.26 -9.30
CA ALA A 116 -27.51 -23.50 -8.38
C ALA A 116 -26.42 -22.44 -8.57
N MET A 117 -25.77 -22.06 -7.47
CA MET A 117 -24.80 -20.96 -7.39
C MET A 117 -25.41 -19.56 -7.56
N GLY A 118 -26.74 -19.45 -7.60
CA GLY A 118 -27.46 -18.18 -7.52
C GLY A 118 -27.33 -17.24 -8.73
N PRO A 119 -27.98 -16.06 -8.64
CA PRO A 119 -27.91 -15.00 -9.64
C PRO A 119 -26.62 -14.19 -9.53
N VAL A 120 -26.49 -13.14 -10.35
CA VAL A 120 -25.37 -12.18 -10.25
C VAL A 120 -25.25 -11.60 -8.84
N PRO A 121 -24.03 -11.32 -8.35
CA PRO A 121 -23.82 -10.75 -7.02
C PRO A 121 -24.50 -9.39 -6.80
N TRP A 122 -24.77 -8.65 -7.89
CA TRP A 122 -25.48 -7.38 -7.85
C TRP A 122 -27.01 -7.49 -7.92
N PHE A 123 -27.55 -8.71 -7.94
CA PHE A 123 -28.99 -8.94 -7.93
C PHE A 123 -29.61 -8.49 -6.61
N ASP A 124 -30.93 -8.26 -6.62
CA ASP A 124 -31.68 -7.88 -5.43
C ASP A 124 -31.58 -8.96 -4.34
N ALA A 125 -30.96 -8.59 -3.22
CA ALA A 125 -30.70 -9.46 -2.09
C ALA A 125 -31.95 -9.73 -1.22
N GLN A 126 -33.05 -9.00 -1.44
CA GLN A 126 -34.35 -9.33 -0.85
C GLN A 126 -35.03 -10.44 -1.64
N ALA A 127 -34.92 -10.42 -2.97
CA ALA A 127 -35.44 -11.46 -3.84
C ALA A 127 -34.61 -12.76 -3.82
N TYR A 128 -33.28 -12.65 -3.69
CA TYR A 128 -32.37 -13.77 -3.43
C TYR A 128 -31.72 -13.63 -2.05
N THR A 129 -32.43 -14.12 -1.03
CA THR A 129 -32.07 -13.95 0.38
C THR A 129 -30.68 -14.45 0.78
N PRO A 130 -30.05 -15.48 0.16
CA PRO A 130 -28.70 -15.89 0.54
C PRO A 130 -27.65 -14.78 0.46
N TRP A 131 -27.79 -13.81 -0.44
CA TRP A 131 -26.84 -12.68 -0.51
C TRP A 131 -26.89 -11.80 0.74
N SER A 132 -28.03 -11.71 1.41
CA SER A 132 -28.20 -10.96 2.66
C SER A 132 -27.72 -11.73 3.90
N LEU A 133 -27.39 -13.02 3.78
CA LEU A 133 -26.95 -13.86 4.89
C LEU A 133 -25.42 -13.90 4.97
N ARG A 134 -24.78 -12.73 4.94
CA ARG A 134 -23.32 -12.62 5.02
C ARG A 134 -22.76 -13.25 6.30
N PRO A 135 -21.66 -14.01 6.23
CA PRO A 135 -20.94 -14.47 7.41
C PRO A 135 -20.48 -13.31 8.31
N ASN A 136 -20.75 -13.40 9.61
CA ASN A 136 -20.43 -12.32 10.57
C ASN A 136 -18.94 -11.96 10.63
N ARG A 137 -18.07 -12.95 10.39
CA ARG A 137 -16.61 -12.84 10.40
C ARG A 137 -16.06 -11.89 9.33
N LEU A 138 -16.85 -11.57 8.30
CA LEU A 138 -16.43 -10.71 7.19
C LEU A 138 -16.55 -9.21 7.48
N VAL A 139 -16.96 -8.81 8.69
CA VAL A 139 -17.08 -7.40 9.06
C VAL A 139 -16.21 -7.06 10.25
N CYS A 140 -15.42 -6.00 10.09
CA CYS A 140 -14.61 -5.45 11.15
C CYS A 140 -15.51 -4.63 12.10
N PRO A 141 -15.47 -4.86 13.42
CA PRO A 141 -16.27 -4.10 14.39
C PRO A 141 -16.02 -2.58 14.43
N ASP A 142 -14.94 -2.09 13.82
CA ASP A 142 -14.72 -0.65 13.64
C ASP A 142 -15.42 -0.06 12.40
N ASP A 143 -15.82 -0.91 11.45
CA ASP A 143 -16.58 -0.50 10.27
C ASP A 143 -18.09 -0.50 10.56
N ARG A 144 -18.58 0.65 11.05
CA ARG A 144 -19.99 0.82 11.40
C ARG A 144 -20.95 0.68 10.22
N GLN A 145 -20.51 1.05 9.01
CA GLN A 145 -21.38 0.93 7.83
C GLN A 145 -21.52 -0.55 7.45
N ALA A 146 -20.42 -1.29 7.46
CA ALA A 146 -20.44 -2.73 7.15
C ALA A 146 -21.29 -3.54 8.15
N GLN A 147 -21.45 -3.07 9.39
CA GLN A 147 -22.35 -3.70 10.37
C GLN A 147 -23.83 -3.62 9.97
N THR A 148 -24.22 -2.52 9.32
CA THR A 148 -25.61 -2.29 8.89
C THR A 148 -25.90 -2.79 7.47
N ASP A 149 -24.86 -2.96 6.67
CA ASP A 149 -24.97 -3.45 5.29
C ASP A 149 -24.79 -4.98 5.27
N SER A 150 -25.89 -5.68 4.98
CA SER A 150 -25.92 -7.14 4.92
C SER A 150 -25.08 -7.71 3.78
N LEU A 151 -24.67 -6.90 2.80
CA LEU A 151 -23.83 -7.33 1.68
C LEU A 151 -22.35 -7.04 1.93
N ALA A 152 -22.00 -6.14 2.85
CA ALA A 152 -20.66 -5.57 2.93
C ALA A 152 -19.57 -6.48 3.53
N SER A 153 -18.38 -6.51 2.95
CA SER A 153 -17.17 -7.15 3.48
C SER A 153 -16.13 -6.08 3.83
N SER A 154 -15.61 -6.12 5.05
CA SER A 154 -14.47 -5.31 5.50
C SER A 154 -13.11 -5.96 5.18
N TYR A 155 -13.09 -7.08 4.45
CA TYR A 155 -11.87 -7.80 4.10
C TYR A 155 -11.78 -8.05 2.60
N VAL A 156 -10.58 -7.89 2.07
CA VAL A 156 -10.26 -7.92 0.64
C VAL A 156 -9.11 -8.88 0.36
N MET A 157 -9.13 -9.48 -0.83
CA MET A 157 -8.22 -10.51 -1.31
C MET A 157 -7.09 -9.89 -2.14
N ASN A 158 -5.88 -10.42 -1.99
CA ASN A 158 -4.70 -9.94 -2.70
C ASN A 158 -4.64 -10.43 -4.16
N TYR A 159 -4.72 -9.50 -5.11
CA TYR A 159 -4.56 -9.74 -6.56
C TYR A 159 -3.16 -9.41 -7.10
N GLY A 160 -2.22 -8.98 -6.22
CA GLY A 160 -0.85 -8.64 -6.56
C GLY A 160 -0.71 -7.18 -6.98
N ASP A 161 0.14 -6.91 -7.97
CA ASP A 161 0.51 -5.55 -8.37
C ASP A 161 0.39 -5.28 -9.88
N GLY A 162 -0.35 -6.13 -10.59
CA GLY A 162 -0.77 -5.88 -11.96
C GLY A 162 -2.05 -5.03 -11.99
N VAL A 163 -2.16 -4.15 -12.98
CA VAL A 163 -3.37 -3.31 -13.18
C VAL A 163 -4.14 -3.76 -14.41
N GLU A 164 -3.45 -3.91 -15.54
CA GLU A 164 -4.09 -4.26 -16.81
C GLU A 164 -4.67 -5.68 -16.78
N LYS A 165 -5.98 -5.82 -17.02
CA LYS A 165 -6.65 -7.13 -17.14
C LYS A 165 -6.44 -8.05 -15.93
N VAL A 166 -6.13 -7.47 -14.78
CA VAL A 166 -5.90 -8.18 -13.50
C VAL A 166 -7.15 -8.96 -13.04
N PHE A 167 -8.33 -8.58 -13.54
CA PHE A 167 -9.59 -9.26 -13.29
C PHE A 167 -10.19 -9.91 -14.56
N TYR A 168 -9.36 -10.34 -15.52
CA TYR A 168 -9.83 -11.04 -16.73
C TYR A 168 -9.79 -12.57 -16.55
N GLY A 169 -10.90 -13.22 -16.85
CA GLY A 169 -11.08 -14.67 -16.87
C GLY A 169 -11.58 -15.16 -18.24
N ARG A 170 -11.76 -16.48 -18.39
CA ARG A 170 -12.11 -17.14 -19.67
C ARG A 170 -13.38 -16.57 -20.31
N GLY A 171 -14.34 -16.11 -19.51
CA GLY A 171 -15.61 -15.54 -19.97
C GLY A 171 -15.59 -14.07 -20.38
N ASP A 172 -14.51 -13.32 -20.13
CA ASP A 172 -14.44 -11.88 -20.45
C ASP A 172 -13.92 -11.60 -21.87
N TRP A 173 -13.49 -12.65 -22.59
CA TRP A 173 -12.79 -12.49 -23.86
C TRP A 173 -13.79 -12.58 -25.01
N PRO A 174 -13.59 -11.82 -26.11
CA PRO A 174 -14.41 -11.97 -27.31
C PRO A 174 -14.44 -13.42 -27.82
N ASN A 175 -13.33 -14.13 -27.63
CA ASN A 175 -13.22 -15.58 -27.84
C ASN A 175 -12.63 -16.24 -26.58
N PRO A 176 -13.38 -17.09 -25.86
CA PRO A 176 -12.92 -17.80 -24.66
C PRO A 176 -11.71 -18.72 -24.88
N ASN A 177 -11.40 -19.06 -26.14
CA ASN A 177 -10.27 -19.89 -26.53
C ASN A 177 -9.08 -19.06 -27.05
N ASP A 178 -9.12 -17.72 -26.94
CA ASP A 178 -8.02 -16.86 -27.37
C ASP A 178 -6.80 -17.00 -26.44
N ALA A 179 -5.79 -17.73 -26.91
CA ALA A 179 -4.54 -17.93 -26.20
C ALA A 179 -3.82 -16.61 -25.86
N ARG A 180 -4.00 -15.55 -26.67
CA ARG A 180 -3.40 -14.24 -26.43
C ARG A 180 -4.04 -13.57 -25.22
N SER A 181 -5.37 -13.48 -25.17
CA SER A 181 -6.08 -12.92 -24.00
C SER A 181 -5.77 -13.71 -22.71
N ALA A 182 -5.63 -15.04 -22.82
CA ALA A 182 -5.17 -15.89 -21.71
C ALA A 182 -3.80 -15.48 -21.20
N MET A 183 -2.86 -15.26 -22.12
CA MET A 183 -1.50 -14.86 -21.83
C MET A 183 -1.46 -13.46 -21.19
N LEU A 184 -2.20 -12.50 -21.74
CA LEU A 184 -2.28 -11.13 -21.23
C LEU A 184 -2.83 -11.06 -19.80
N ALA A 185 -3.88 -11.81 -19.48
CA ALA A 185 -4.43 -11.87 -18.13
C ALA A 185 -3.48 -12.58 -17.15
N ARG A 186 -2.87 -13.71 -17.56
CA ARG A 186 -1.89 -14.43 -16.71
C ARG A 186 -0.68 -13.58 -16.35
N ALA A 187 -0.28 -12.69 -17.24
CA ALA A 187 0.85 -11.78 -17.01
C ALA A 187 0.64 -10.84 -15.82
N THR A 188 -0.60 -10.53 -15.46
CA THR A 188 -0.93 -9.58 -14.38
C THR A 188 -1.47 -10.25 -13.12
N HIS A 189 -1.78 -11.55 -13.15
CA HIS A 189 -2.23 -12.33 -12.00
C HIS A 189 -1.08 -12.71 -11.04
N ARG A 190 -0.50 -11.71 -10.37
CA ARG A 190 0.66 -11.88 -9.48
C ARG A 190 0.31 -12.20 -8.02
N GLY A 191 -0.91 -11.90 -7.57
CA GLY A 191 -1.37 -12.21 -6.20
C GLY A 191 -1.74 -13.67 -5.99
N VAL A 192 -2.10 -14.02 -4.76
CA VAL A 192 -2.54 -15.38 -4.40
C VAL A 192 -4.00 -15.66 -4.74
N PHE A 193 -4.74 -14.62 -5.13
CA PHE A 193 -6.08 -14.73 -5.72
C PHE A 193 -6.07 -14.24 -7.18
N GLY A 194 -7.00 -14.75 -7.97
CA GLY A 194 -7.23 -14.32 -9.35
C GLY A 194 -8.60 -14.80 -9.85
N LYS A 195 -9.13 -14.14 -10.88
CA LYS A 195 -10.38 -14.57 -11.51
C LYS A 195 -10.17 -15.88 -12.26
N GLN A 196 -10.89 -16.92 -11.86
CA GLN A 196 -10.83 -18.27 -12.44
C GLN A 196 -9.40 -18.84 -12.46
N ARG A 197 -8.61 -18.51 -11.42
CA ARG A 197 -7.25 -19.04 -11.23
C ARG A 197 -7.16 -19.85 -9.95
N GLU A 198 -6.62 -21.04 -10.11
CA GLU A 198 -6.33 -21.97 -9.04
C GLU A 198 -4.83 -21.91 -8.74
N TYR A 199 -4.49 -21.60 -7.50
CA TYR A 199 -3.12 -21.59 -7.01
C TYR A 199 -3.00 -22.53 -5.82
N LYS A 200 -1.81 -23.07 -5.59
CA LYS A 200 -1.50 -23.97 -4.48
C LYS A 200 -0.42 -23.35 -3.60
N PHE A 201 -0.23 -23.85 -2.39
CA PHE A 201 0.86 -23.38 -1.51
C PHE A 201 2.23 -23.48 -2.19
N ARG A 202 2.48 -24.53 -2.97
CA ARG A 202 3.72 -24.69 -3.75
C ARG A 202 3.94 -23.61 -4.82
N ASP A 203 2.89 -22.91 -5.24
CA ASP A 203 2.97 -21.87 -6.26
C ASP A 203 3.34 -20.52 -5.63
N VAL A 204 3.42 -20.44 -4.29
CA VAL A 204 3.88 -19.29 -3.50
C VAL A 204 5.41 -19.37 -3.30
N LEU A 205 6.15 -19.05 -4.36
CA LEU A 205 7.62 -19.14 -4.38
C LEU A 205 8.31 -18.06 -3.54
N ASP A 206 7.60 -16.98 -3.22
CA ASP A 206 8.11 -15.89 -2.35
C ASP A 206 8.09 -16.26 -0.84
N GLY A 207 7.46 -17.39 -0.53
CA GLY A 207 7.32 -17.94 0.82
C GLY A 207 5.98 -17.56 1.46
N LEU A 208 5.31 -18.55 2.06
CA LEU A 208 3.98 -18.34 2.67
C LEU A 208 3.98 -17.25 3.76
N SER A 209 5.09 -17.11 4.50
CA SER A 209 5.26 -16.11 5.56
C SER A 209 5.56 -14.70 5.07
N ASN A 210 5.81 -14.54 3.77
CA ASN A 210 6.22 -13.30 3.14
C ASN A 210 5.21 -12.82 2.10
N THR A 211 4.25 -13.66 1.71
CA THR A 211 3.19 -13.30 0.77
C THR A 211 1.88 -13.00 1.49
N LEU A 212 1.29 -11.86 1.16
CA LEU A 212 -0.01 -11.40 1.63
C LEU A 212 -1.14 -12.18 0.95
N MET A 213 -2.17 -12.46 1.73
CA MET A 213 -3.37 -13.16 1.29
C MET A 213 -4.59 -12.26 1.37
N LEU A 214 -4.86 -11.68 2.55
CA LEU A 214 -5.98 -10.77 2.76
C LEU A 214 -5.53 -9.52 3.49
N ALA A 215 -6.32 -8.46 3.37
CA ALA A 215 -6.17 -7.23 4.14
C ALA A 215 -7.54 -6.68 4.55
N GLU A 216 -7.57 -5.81 5.56
CA GLU A 216 -8.77 -5.02 5.81
C GLU A 216 -9.01 -4.03 4.65
N SER A 217 -10.29 -3.69 4.46
CA SER A 217 -10.75 -2.56 3.64
C SER A 217 -11.89 -1.84 4.35
N LYS A 218 -11.91 -0.51 4.32
CA LYS A 218 -13.09 0.26 4.70
C LYS A 218 -14.20 0.07 3.66
N VAL A 219 -15.42 -0.13 4.14
CA VAL A 219 -16.63 -0.12 3.32
C VAL A 219 -17.11 1.32 3.09
N ALA A 220 -17.07 2.16 4.14
CA ALA A 220 -17.43 3.58 4.02
C ALA A 220 -16.24 4.50 3.69
N GLY A 221 -16.54 5.59 2.98
CA GLY A 221 -15.66 6.76 2.90
C GLY A 221 -14.46 6.64 1.93
N LEU A 222 -14.22 5.47 1.34
CA LEU A 222 -13.28 5.34 0.23
C LEU A 222 -13.98 5.63 -1.08
N ARG A 223 -13.76 6.84 -1.57
CA ARG A 223 -14.14 7.22 -2.92
C ARG A 223 -13.28 6.41 -3.90
N VAL A 224 -13.94 5.79 -4.87
CA VAL A 224 -13.28 5.12 -5.98
C VAL A 224 -13.50 5.99 -7.20
N ALA A 225 -12.42 6.61 -7.70
CA ALA A 225 -12.50 7.37 -8.94
C ALA A 225 -12.84 6.43 -10.10
N LYS A 226 -13.61 6.91 -11.08
CA LYS A 226 -13.99 6.11 -12.25
C LYS A 226 -13.43 6.70 -13.53
N ASN A 227 -13.26 5.85 -14.54
CA ASN A 227 -12.83 6.24 -15.88
C ASN A 227 -11.46 6.92 -15.94
N VAL A 228 -10.49 6.46 -15.13
CA VAL A 228 -9.15 7.04 -15.10
C VAL A 228 -8.29 6.46 -16.23
N ALA A 229 -8.11 7.24 -17.31
CA ALA A 229 -7.30 6.84 -18.44
C ALA A 229 -5.82 6.68 -18.07
N GLY A 230 -5.14 5.70 -18.68
CA GLY A 230 -3.69 5.49 -18.50
C GLY A 230 -3.27 4.80 -17.21
N LEU A 231 -4.22 4.34 -16.38
CA LEU A 231 -3.96 3.77 -15.06
C LEU A 231 -2.91 2.62 -15.03
N PRO A 232 -2.85 1.69 -16.02
CA PRO A 232 -1.80 0.67 -16.04
C PRO A 232 -0.38 1.21 -16.25
N PHE A 233 -0.23 2.39 -16.87
CA PHE A 233 1.04 3.00 -17.24
C PHE A 233 1.52 4.05 -16.23
N ASP A 234 0.61 4.59 -15.43
CA ASP A 234 0.87 5.47 -14.29
C ASP A 234 -0.21 5.24 -13.21
N PRO A 235 -0.01 4.27 -12.30
CA PRO A 235 -0.96 4.01 -11.22
C PRO A 235 -1.16 5.20 -10.27
N SER A 236 -0.20 6.14 -10.21
CA SER A 236 -0.33 7.37 -9.40
C SER A 236 -1.50 8.25 -9.87
N LEU A 237 -2.03 8.03 -11.07
CA LEU A 237 -3.24 8.69 -11.56
C LEU A 237 -4.46 8.38 -10.68
N ALA A 238 -4.50 7.26 -9.94
CA ALA A 238 -5.56 6.97 -8.98
C ALA A 238 -5.71 8.06 -7.91
N ILE A 239 -4.59 8.71 -7.55
CA ILE A 239 -4.57 9.81 -6.58
C ILE A 239 -4.95 11.11 -7.26
N LYS A 240 -4.38 11.40 -8.44
CA LYS A 240 -4.67 12.63 -9.16
C LYS A 240 -6.17 12.73 -9.48
N ALA A 241 -6.79 11.62 -9.84
CA ALA A 241 -8.21 11.51 -10.15
C ALA A 241 -9.15 11.80 -8.97
N GLN A 242 -8.65 11.88 -7.73
CA GLN A 242 -9.49 12.30 -6.58
C GLN A 242 -9.89 13.78 -6.65
N ARG A 243 -9.19 14.58 -7.46
CA ARG A 243 -9.49 15.99 -7.68
C ARG A 243 -10.60 16.19 -8.72
N ASP A 244 -10.82 15.19 -9.57
CA ASP A 244 -11.88 15.21 -10.59
C ASP A 244 -13.23 14.79 -9.98
N LYS A 245 -14.35 15.17 -10.61
CA LYS A 245 -15.70 14.98 -10.02
C LYS A 245 -16.34 13.60 -10.29
N GLN A 246 -15.68 12.66 -10.95
CA GLN A 246 -16.29 11.38 -11.35
C GLN A 246 -15.91 10.23 -10.40
N PHE A 247 -16.89 9.78 -9.61
CA PHE A 247 -16.73 8.65 -8.67
C PHE A 247 -17.84 7.61 -8.84
N TRP A 248 -17.55 6.40 -8.41
CA TRP A 248 -18.59 5.38 -8.18
C TRP A 248 -19.48 5.81 -7.00
N PRO A 249 -20.82 5.87 -7.16
CA PRO A 249 -21.71 6.28 -6.07
C PRO A 249 -21.61 5.39 -4.83
N ALA A 250 -21.44 4.08 -5.03
CA ALA A 250 -21.26 3.10 -3.96
C ALA A 250 -19.79 2.86 -3.59
N GLY A 251 -18.85 3.67 -4.11
CA GLY A 251 -17.41 3.47 -3.92
C GLY A 251 -16.98 2.07 -4.34
N ARG A 252 -16.56 1.26 -3.36
CA ARG A 252 -16.14 -0.13 -3.56
C ARG A 252 -17.30 -1.10 -3.81
N GLU A 253 -18.56 -0.75 -3.49
CA GLU A 253 -19.71 -1.66 -3.32
C GLU A 253 -19.51 -2.74 -2.24
N ALA A 254 -18.30 -3.27 -2.07
CA ALA A 254 -17.84 -4.15 -1.00
C ALA A 254 -18.73 -5.38 -0.75
N ARG A 255 -19.44 -5.89 -1.76
CA ARG A 255 -20.30 -7.07 -1.65
C ARG A 255 -19.48 -8.33 -1.41
N TRP A 256 -19.72 -9.02 -0.30
CA TRP A 256 -19.00 -10.23 0.11
C TRP A 256 -19.12 -11.35 -0.92
N CYS A 257 -20.25 -11.46 -1.61
CA CYS A 257 -20.47 -12.48 -2.65
C CYS A 257 -19.87 -12.12 -4.02
N ASP A 258 -19.43 -10.87 -4.23
CA ASP A 258 -18.89 -10.40 -5.49
C ASP A 258 -17.36 -10.43 -5.48
N GLY A 259 -16.79 -11.30 -6.29
CA GLY A 259 -15.34 -11.47 -6.46
C GLY A 259 -14.67 -10.34 -7.24
N LEU A 260 -15.44 -9.40 -7.82
CA LEU A 260 -14.87 -8.25 -8.54
C LEU A 260 -13.81 -7.56 -7.71
N LEU A 261 -12.69 -7.21 -8.36
CA LEU A 261 -11.56 -6.51 -7.76
C LEU A 261 -12.00 -5.27 -6.95
N ARG A 262 -12.94 -4.47 -7.48
CA ARG A 262 -13.47 -3.29 -6.77
C ARG A 262 -14.17 -3.64 -5.46
N SER A 263 -14.88 -4.77 -5.44
CA SER A 263 -15.68 -5.25 -4.32
C SER A 263 -14.82 -5.91 -3.23
N THR A 264 -14.20 -7.05 -3.55
CA THR A 264 -13.49 -7.89 -2.58
C THR A 264 -12.00 -8.06 -2.90
N GLY A 265 -11.44 -7.23 -3.77
CA GLY A 265 -10.02 -7.28 -4.14
C GLY A 265 -9.21 -6.05 -3.70
N PHE A 266 -7.90 -6.24 -3.59
CA PHE A 266 -6.91 -5.18 -3.49
C PHE A 266 -5.63 -5.55 -4.21
N GLN A 267 -4.80 -4.55 -4.45
CA GLN A 267 -3.48 -4.67 -5.03
C GLN A 267 -2.45 -3.99 -4.14
N THR A 268 -1.20 -4.44 -4.24
CA THR A 268 -0.07 -3.93 -3.48
C THR A 268 0.74 -2.86 -4.24
N ILE A 269 0.03 -1.94 -4.86
CA ILE A 269 0.64 -0.86 -5.67
C ILE A 269 0.81 0.41 -4.83
N LEU A 270 -0.30 0.91 -4.29
CA LEU A 270 -0.30 2.06 -3.40
C LEU A 270 -0.37 1.61 -1.94
N PRO A 271 0.28 2.32 -1.01
CA PRO A 271 0.31 1.91 0.40
C PRO A 271 -1.11 1.91 1.02
N PRO A 272 -1.32 1.20 2.13
CA PRO A 272 -2.62 1.16 2.80
C PRO A 272 -3.19 2.55 3.10
N GLY A 273 -4.50 2.71 2.88
CA GLY A 273 -5.20 3.98 3.07
C GLY A 273 -5.14 4.93 1.87
N SER A 274 -4.39 4.59 0.82
CA SER A 274 -4.33 5.37 -0.42
C SER A 274 -5.66 5.37 -1.19
N PRO A 275 -5.88 6.38 -2.05
CA PRO A 275 -7.02 6.40 -2.97
C PRO A 275 -7.10 5.15 -3.87
N SER A 276 -8.29 4.87 -4.38
CA SER A 276 -8.54 3.80 -5.35
C SER A 276 -9.20 4.36 -6.60
N ALA A 277 -8.98 3.72 -7.75
CA ALA A 277 -9.55 4.14 -9.01
C ALA A 277 -9.75 2.97 -9.97
N THR A 278 -10.83 3.01 -10.76
CA THR A 278 -10.99 2.15 -11.93
C THR A 278 -10.56 2.88 -13.19
N SER A 279 -10.03 2.14 -14.16
CA SER A 279 -9.64 2.71 -15.44
C SER A 279 -10.85 3.12 -16.30
N ASP A 280 -10.56 3.75 -17.44
CA ASP A 280 -11.47 3.98 -18.57
C ASP A 280 -11.89 2.70 -19.32
N GLN A 281 -11.30 1.56 -18.97
CA GLN A 281 -11.66 0.23 -19.51
C GLN A 281 -12.60 -0.56 -18.57
N GLY A 282 -13.20 0.12 -17.59
CA GLY A 282 -14.12 -0.46 -16.63
C GLY A 282 -13.45 -0.91 -15.33
N ASP A 283 -14.23 -1.62 -14.50
CA ASP A 283 -13.85 -2.02 -13.14
C ASP A 283 -13.02 -3.32 -13.07
N GLN A 284 -12.70 -3.91 -14.22
CA GLN A 284 -11.80 -5.07 -14.36
C GLN A 284 -10.31 -4.69 -14.42
N THR A 285 -10.04 -3.41 -14.67
CA THR A 285 -8.71 -2.80 -14.69
C THR A 285 -8.75 -1.63 -13.73
N ALA A 286 -8.09 -1.75 -12.58
CA ALA A 286 -8.20 -0.79 -11.49
C ALA A 286 -6.96 -0.81 -10.60
N VAL A 287 -6.79 0.23 -9.80
CA VAL A 287 -5.84 0.30 -8.67
C VAL A 287 -6.70 0.37 -7.42
N MET A 288 -6.70 -0.72 -6.64
CA MET A 288 -7.55 -0.88 -5.46
C MET A 288 -6.68 -1.03 -4.22
N SER A 289 -6.63 -0.02 -3.37
CA SER A 289 -5.77 0.02 -2.18
C SER A 289 -6.42 -0.71 -0.99
N ALA A 290 -5.61 -1.38 -0.17
CA ALA A 290 -6.02 -1.85 1.15
C ALA A 290 -6.28 -0.66 2.08
N SER A 291 -7.09 -0.83 3.13
CA SER A 291 -7.42 0.28 4.02
C SER A 291 -8.07 -0.18 5.32
N SER A 292 -8.05 0.63 6.36
CA SER A 292 -8.80 0.31 7.58
C SER A 292 -9.28 1.57 8.28
N TYR A 293 -10.07 1.39 9.35
CA TYR A 293 -10.41 2.46 10.30
C TYR A 293 -9.31 2.70 11.33
N HIS A 294 -8.25 1.88 11.35
CA HIS A 294 -7.06 2.08 12.15
C HIS A 294 -6.19 3.14 11.46
N GLY A 295 -6.06 4.32 12.06
CA GLY A 295 -5.48 5.50 11.40
C GLY A 295 -4.03 5.38 10.91
N ALA A 296 -3.28 4.39 11.39
CA ALA A 296 -1.87 4.21 11.07
C ALA A 296 -1.58 3.14 10.00
N GLY A 297 -2.57 2.39 9.51
CA GLY A 297 -2.31 1.24 8.66
C GLY A 297 -3.48 0.29 8.47
N THR A 298 -3.20 -0.99 8.25
CA THR A 298 -4.20 -2.04 8.09
C THR A 298 -3.68 -3.37 8.62
N HIS A 299 -4.54 -4.19 9.20
CA HIS A 299 -4.19 -5.59 9.46
C HIS A 299 -4.20 -6.35 8.15
N THR A 300 -3.18 -7.17 7.99
CA THR A 300 -2.96 -8.00 6.84
C THR A 300 -2.72 -9.43 7.28
N LEU A 301 -3.19 -10.37 6.48
CA LEU A 301 -3.03 -11.80 6.71
C LEU A 301 -2.09 -12.36 5.67
N PHE A 302 -1.07 -13.08 6.14
CA PHE A 302 -0.08 -13.78 5.32
C PHE A 302 -0.54 -15.20 5.02
N CYS A 303 0.01 -15.81 3.97
CA CYS A 303 -0.33 -17.16 3.54
C CYS A 303 0.08 -18.26 4.52
N ASP A 304 0.88 -17.95 5.54
CA ASP A 304 1.18 -18.85 6.66
C ASP A 304 0.16 -18.77 7.81
N GLY A 305 -0.83 -17.88 7.70
CA GLY A 305 -1.86 -17.64 8.72
C GLY A 305 -1.50 -16.52 9.71
N ALA A 306 -0.30 -15.92 9.62
CA ALA A 306 0.08 -14.83 10.50
C ALA A 306 -0.67 -13.54 10.13
N VAL A 307 -1.25 -12.89 11.14
CA VAL A 307 -1.81 -11.54 10.99
C VAL A 307 -0.77 -10.52 11.45
N ARG A 308 -0.51 -9.52 10.62
CA ARG A 308 0.45 -8.44 10.92
C ARG A 308 -0.16 -7.09 10.56
N PHE A 309 0.14 -6.09 11.39
CA PHE A 309 -0.22 -4.72 11.10
C PHE A 309 0.80 -4.10 10.12
N VAL A 310 0.31 -3.60 8.99
CA VAL A 310 1.12 -2.92 7.97
C VAL A 310 0.80 -1.43 8.01
N ALA A 311 1.82 -0.61 8.26
CA ALA A 311 1.68 0.83 8.33
C ALA A 311 1.40 1.44 6.95
N ASN A 312 0.68 2.56 6.91
CA ASN A 312 0.50 3.37 5.69
C ASN A 312 1.81 4.02 5.20
N THR A 313 2.87 4.01 6.01
CA THR A 313 4.23 4.47 5.67
C THR A 313 5.11 3.37 5.09
N ILE A 314 4.57 2.17 4.84
CA ILE A 314 5.31 1.10 4.17
C ILE A 314 5.89 1.58 2.85
N ASP A 315 7.11 1.14 2.55
CA ASP A 315 7.75 1.41 1.26
C ASP A 315 6.91 0.80 0.13
N ALA A 316 6.35 1.67 -0.70
CA ALA A 316 5.54 1.34 -1.87
C ALA A 316 6.24 1.69 -3.19
N GLY A 317 7.57 1.86 -3.18
CA GLY A 317 8.37 2.11 -4.37
C GLY A 317 7.95 3.35 -5.17
N ASP A 318 7.99 3.25 -6.50
CA ASP A 318 7.55 4.31 -7.42
C ASP A 318 6.10 4.08 -7.85
N PRO A 319 5.11 4.80 -7.30
CA PRO A 319 3.71 4.62 -7.66
C PRO A 319 3.40 5.09 -9.09
N SER A 320 4.30 5.83 -9.74
CA SER A 320 4.17 6.25 -11.14
C SER A 320 4.78 5.27 -12.14
N HIS A 321 5.41 4.21 -11.65
CA HIS A 321 6.01 3.20 -12.51
C HIS A 321 4.92 2.38 -13.21
N PRO A 322 5.05 2.11 -14.52
CA PRO A 322 4.13 1.23 -15.23
C PRO A 322 3.99 -0.12 -14.53
N SER A 323 2.75 -0.58 -14.40
CA SER A 323 2.43 -1.86 -13.77
C SER A 323 2.94 -3.05 -14.57
N VAL A 324 2.98 -4.22 -13.92
CA VAL A 324 3.38 -5.45 -14.59
C VAL A 324 2.29 -5.93 -15.54
N GLY A 325 2.67 -6.31 -16.75
CA GLY A 325 1.78 -6.88 -17.75
C GLY A 325 2.45 -7.12 -19.10
N LEU A 326 1.72 -7.74 -20.02
CA LEU A 326 2.18 -7.94 -21.39
C LEU A 326 1.53 -6.92 -22.31
N GLY A 327 2.37 -6.12 -22.97
CA GLY A 327 2.09 -5.38 -24.20
C GLY A 327 0.79 -4.57 -24.26
N ASP A 328 0.93 -3.25 -24.16
CA ASP A 328 0.33 -2.37 -25.17
C ASP A 328 1.15 -1.08 -25.32
N LYS A 329 1.52 -0.68 -26.55
CA LYS A 329 2.19 0.60 -26.86
C LYS A 329 1.15 1.72 -27.05
N ARG A 330 0.09 1.73 -26.23
CA ARG A 330 -0.94 2.79 -26.22
C ARG A 330 -0.38 4.14 -25.77
N THR A 331 0.72 4.12 -25.05
CA THR A 331 1.45 5.31 -24.60
C THR A 331 2.94 5.14 -24.90
N SER A 332 3.72 6.21 -24.74
CA SER A 332 5.18 6.17 -24.84
C SER A 332 5.85 5.34 -23.75
N ARG A 333 5.13 4.92 -22.70
CA ARG A 333 5.64 4.10 -21.60
C ARG A 333 5.21 2.64 -21.78
N ALA A 334 6.17 1.74 -21.83
CA ALA A 334 5.91 0.30 -21.84
C ALA A 334 5.57 -0.22 -20.45
N LEU A 335 4.70 -1.23 -20.37
CA LEU A 335 4.45 -1.97 -19.12
C LEU A 335 5.68 -2.75 -18.69
N THR A 336 5.76 -2.99 -17.38
CA THR A 336 6.83 -3.79 -16.80
C THR A 336 6.66 -5.26 -17.23
N PRO A 337 7.69 -5.91 -17.80
CA PRO A 337 7.57 -7.30 -18.25
C PRO A 337 7.21 -8.27 -17.11
N PRO A 338 6.40 -9.31 -17.35
CA PRO A 338 6.10 -10.32 -16.33
C PRO A 338 7.35 -11.03 -15.85
N GLY A 339 7.37 -11.41 -14.56
CA GLY A 339 8.52 -12.01 -13.91
C GLY A 339 9.58 -11.00 -13.44
N SER A 340 9.39 -9.71 -13.72
CA SER A 340 10.18 -8.65 -13.09
C SER A 340 9.86 -8.53 -11.61
N GLN A 341 10.81 -8.03 -10.84
CA GLN A 341 10.58 -7.59 -9.46
C GLN A 341 9.49 -6.52 -9.41
N SER A 342 8.76 -6.46 -8.30
CA SER A 342 7.74 -5.44 -8.11
C SER A 342 8.37 -4.04 -8.08
N PRO A 343 7.89 -3.08 -8.90
CA PRO A 343 8.38 -1.70 -8.84
C PRO A 343 7.85 -0.94 -7.61
N TYR A 344 6.95 -1.55 -6.84
CA TYR A 344 6.25 -0.92 -5.71
C TYR A 344 6.86 -1.28 -4.36
N GLY A 345 8.18 -1.43 -4.33
CA GLY A 345 8.97 -1.58 -3.10
C GLY A 345 8.58 -2.81 -2.28
N LEU A 346 8.77 -2.70 -0.96
CA LEU A 346 8.40 -3.76 -0.01
C LEU A 346 6.92 -4.14 -0.13
N TRP A 347 6.03 -3.16 -0.20
CA TRP A 347 4.58 -3.41 -0.28
C TRP A 347 4.23 -4.26 -1.49
N GLY A 348 4.76 -3.87 -2.66
CA GLY A 348 4.65 -4.61 -3.91
C GLY A 348 5.11 -6.05 -3.79
N ALA A 349 6.33 -6.25 -3.28
CA ALA A 349 6.93 -7.57 -3.08
C ALA A 349 6.08 -8.48 -2.20
N LEU A 350 5.56 -7.97 -1.08
CA LEU A 350 4.68 -8.72 -0.17
C LEU A 350 3.38 -9.17 -0.84
N GLY A 351 2.90 -8.46 -1.86
CA GLY A 351 1.69 -8.85 -2.57
C GLY A 351 1.91 -9.89 -3.66
N THR A 352 3.15 -10.24 -4.00
CA THR A 352 3.40 -11.12 -5.13
C THR A 352 3.68 -12.54 -4.66
N ARG A 353 3.22 -13.50 -5.47
CA ARG A 353 3.24 -14.91 -5.12
C ARG A 353 4.53 -15.60 -5.54
N ALA A 354 5.09 -15.23 -6.70
CA ALA A 354 6.09 -16.05 -7.37
C ALA A 354 7.17 -15.27 -8.15
N ASN A 355 7.75 -14.22 -7.56
CA ASN A 355 8.79 -13.40 -8.25
C ASN A 355 10.17 -13.45 -7.60
N LYS A 356 10.36 -14.39 -6.67
CA LYS A 356 11.55 -14.66 -5.88
C LYS A 356 12.02 -13.42 -5.11
N GLU A 357 11.07 -12.80 -4.44
CA GLU A 357 11.30 -11.64 -3.56
C GLU A 357 11.14 -12.09 -2.09
N PRO A 358 12.04 -12.93 -1.54
CA PRO A 358 11.92 -13.37 -0.16
C PRO A 358 12.17 -12.18 0.76
N VAL A 359 11.10 -11.55 1.24
CA VAL A 359 11.20 -10.49 2.24
C VAL A 359 10.88 -11.05 3.61
N THR A 360 11.91 -11.24 4.43
CA THR A 360 11.72 -11.56 5.84
C THR A 360 11.24 -10.30 6.56
N ILE A 361 9.98 -10.27 7.01
CA ILE A 361 9.58 -9.36 8.07
C ILE A 361 10.21 -9.91 9.35
N ASP A 362 11.34 -9.35 9.75
CA ASP A 362 12.13 -9.83 10.89
C ASP A 362 11.38 -9.51 12.20
N VAL A 363 10.65 -10.51 12.75
CA VAL A 363 9.72 -10.36 13.89
C VAL A 363 10.44 -10.27 15.26
N ARG A 364 11.78 -10.18 15.30
CA ARG A 364 12.55 -10.06 16.57
C ARG A 364 13.62 -8.98 16.60
N LYS A 365 13.64 -8.07 15.63
CA LYS A 365 14.32 -6.78 15.83
C LYS A 365 13.29 -5.75 16.26
N ARG A 366 13.35 -5.35 17.54
CA ARG A 366 13.22 -3.91 17.83
C ARG A 366 14.17 -3.26 16.83
N ALA A 367 13.64 -2.50 15.89
CA ALA A 367 14.44 -1.79 14.90
C ALA A 367 15.13 -0.62 15.62
N ASP A 368 16.20 -0.95 16.36
CA ASP A 368 17.15 -0.01 16.92
C ASP A 368 17.97 0.59 15.79
N GLY A 369 17.49 1.74 15.33
CA GLY A 369 18.15 2.55 14.32
C GLY A 369 17.38 3.83 14.11
N ILE A 370 17.52 4.75 15.08
CA ILE A 370 17.29 6.21 15.06
C ILE A 370 16.22 6.72 16.04
N THR A 371 16.66 7.77 16.74
CA THR A 371 16.28 8.43 18.00
C THR A 371 14.93 9.17 18.04
N GLU A 372 14.49 9.38 19.29
CA GLU A 372 13.45 10.29 19.80
C GLU A 372 13.10 11.53 18.94
N PRO A 373 11.88 12.11 19.13
CA PRO A 373 11.44 13.32 18.41
C PRO A 373 12.51 14.42 18.39
N ARG A 374 12.79 14.93 17.19
CA ARG A 374 13.80 15.97 16.96
C ARG A 374 13.55 17.16 17.89
N ARG A 375 14.66 17.69 18.44
CA ARG A 375 14.72 19.05 19.01
C ARG A 375 14.09 20.07 18.04
N PRO A 376 13.59 21.22 18.55
CA PRO A 376 12.99 22.26 17.72
C PRO A 376 13.84 22.59 16.50
N ILE A 377 13.19 22.70 15.34
CA ILE A 377 13.81 23.02 14.05
C ILE A 377 14.56 24.35 14.19
N PRO A 378 15.87 24.41 13.85
CA PRO A 378 16.64 25.65 13.86
C PRO A 378 16.00 26.73 12.99
N ALA A 379 16.05 28.00 13.41
CA ALA A 379 15.38 29.12 12.74
C ALA A 379 15.76 29.27 11.25
N GLU A 380 16.99 28.90 10.89
CA GLU A 380 17.48 28.90 9.50
C GLU A 380 16.73 27.90 8.59
N GLN A 381 16.22 26.79 9.11
CA GLN A 381 15.48 25.80 8.34
C GLN A 381 14.00 26.18 8.17
N LEU A 382 13.46 27.00 9.08
CA LEU A 382 12.11 27.56 8.98
C LEU A 382 11.97 28.51 7.79
N GLU A 383 13.02 29.27 7.45
CA GLU A 383 13.08 30.16 6.28
C GLU A 383 12.83 29.40 4.96
N ALA A 384 13.47 28.24 4.78
CA ALA A 384 13.28 27.42 3.58
C ALA A 384 11.86 26.84 3.50
N VAL A 385 11.28 26.45 4.64
CA VAL A 385 9.93 25.91 4.73
C VAL A 385 8.87 26.97 4.44
N ARG A 386 9.05 28.20 4.94
CA ARG A 386 8.15 29.34 4.67
C ARG A 386 8.04 29.70 3.18
N LYS A 387 9.01 29.30 2.35
CA LYS A 387 8.99 29.51 0.90
C LYS A 387 8.11 28.50 0.15
N LYS A 388 7.69 27.38 0.77
CA LYS A 388 6.70 26.47 0.18
C LYS A 388 5.30 27.13 0.22
N PRO A 389 4.34 26.78 -0.66
CA PRO A 389 2.98 27.33 -0.56
C PRO A 389 2.25 26.76 0.66
N ILE A 390 1.50 27.60 1.37
CA ILE A 390 0.61 27.18 2.46
C ILE A 390 -0.44 26.22 1.91
N ARG A 391 -0.66 25.12 2.63
CA ARG A 391 -1.71 24.15 2.32
C ARG A 391 -2.72 24.07 3.45
N THR A 392 -3.94 23.73 3.06
CA THR A 392 -5.02 23.41 3.99
C THR A 392 -5.11 21.91 4.17
N TRP A 393 -4.86 21.46 5.38
CA TRP A 393 -4.91 20.07 5.82
C TRP A 393 -6.22 19.81 6.56
N THR A 394 -6.78 18.62 6.41
CA THR A 394 -8.06 18.23 7.02
C THR A 394 -7.82 17.22 8.13
N ALA A 395 -8.31 17.54 9.32
CA ALA A 395 -8.16 16.66 10.47
C ALA A 395 -9.09 15.43 10.38
N ALA A 396 -8.60 14.27 10.82
CA ALA A 396 -9.41 13.07 10.97
C ALA A 396 -10.55 13.31 11.99
N GLY A 397 -11.74 12.74 11.72
CA GLY A 397 -12.87 12.79 12.65
C GLY A 397 -13.60 14.14 12.73
N GLY A 398 -13.46 15.02 11.74
CA GLY A 398 -14.28 16.25 11.64
C GLY A 398 -13.81 17.42 12.49
N ARG A 399 -12.58 17.39 13.04
CA ARG A 399 -12.01 18.45 13.88
C ARG A 399 -11.61 19.74 13.12
N GLY A 400 -12.13 19.94 11.91
CA GLY A 400 -11.89 21.13 11.09
C GLY A 400 -10.64 21.07 10.19
N LYS A 401 -10.35 22.22 9.57
CA LYS A 401 -9.22 22.44 8.64
C LYS A 401 -8.09 23.18 9.34
N MET A 402 -6.85 22.89 8.96
CA MET A 402 -5.63 23.49 9.50
C MET A 402 -4.78 24.03 8.35
N ASN A 403 -4.33 25.27 8.43
CA ASN A 403 -3.42 25.84 7.44
C ASN A 403 -1.99 25.77 7.94
N GLY A 404 -1.07 25.26 7.12
CA GLY A 404 0.35 25.25 7.48
C GLY A 404 1.24 24.58 6.44
N TRP A 405 2.53 24.75 6.62
CA TRP A 405 3.57 24.08 5.84
C TRP A 405 3.98 22.78 6.51
N LEU A 406 4.09 21.71 5.73
CA LEU A 406 4.68 20.46 6.19
C LEU A 406 6.19 20.63 6.33
N VAL A 407 6.70 20.36 7.53
CA VAL A 407 8.12 20.54 7.85
C VAL A 407 8.85 19.21 8.01
N SER A 408 8.21 18.22 8.63
CA SER A 408 8.79 16.89 8.81
C SER A 408 7.69 15.85 9.01
N CYS A 409 8.00 14.59 8.68
CA CYS A 409 7.19 13.43 9.02
C CYS A 409 8.12 12.32 9.54
N ALA A 410 8.02 12.00 10.83
CA ALA A 410 8.79 10.92 11.46
C ALA A 410 8.04 9.57 11.42
N LYS A 411 8.78 8.47 11.64
CA LYS A 411 8.31 7.08 11.48
C LYS A 411 7.18 6.70 12.45
N GLU A 412 7.07 7.37 13.60
CA GLU A 412 5.99 7.18 14.58
C GLU A 412 4.79 8.10 14.34
N GLY A 413 4.70 8.67 13.14
CA GLY A 413 3.62 9.56 12.78
C GLY A 413 3.72 10.85 13.56
N ASP A 414 4.87 11.54 13.57
CA ASP A 414 4.91 12.95 13.95
C ASP A 414 4.99 13.78 12.67
N VAL A 415 3.86 14.34 12.26
CA VAL A 415 3.72 15.39 11.26
C VAL A 415 3.93 16.74 11.95
N VAL A 416 4.99 17.43 11.57
CA VAL A 416 5.26 18.78 12.07
C VAL A 416 4.76 19.78 11.05
N LEU A 417 3.74 20.55 11.41
CA LEU A 417 3.25 21.69 10.62
C LEU A 417 3.77 22.99 11.22
N VAL A 418 4.12 23.96 10.37
CA VAL A 418 4.33 25.35 10.79
C VAL A 418 3.18 26.19 10.25
N ASN A 419 2.54 26.98 11.11
CA ASN A 419 1.54 27.96 10.68
C ASN A 419 2.19 29.28 10.20
N GLU A 420 1.40 30.19 9.63
CA GLU A 420 1.85 31.52 9.16
C GLU A 420 2.66 32.34 10.18
N LYS A 421 2.38 32.15 11.46
CA LYS A 421 3.02 32.87 12.57
C LYS A 421 4.33 32.23 13.03
N GLY A 422 4.66 31.05 12.50
CA GLY A 422 5.85 30.28 12.90
C GLY A 422 5.59 29.27 14.01
N ASP A 423 4.34 29.11 14.47
CA ASP A 423 4.03 28.14 15.52
C ASP A 423 4.08 26.72 14.96
N LEU A 424 4.75 25.85 15.71
CA LEU A 424 4.87 24.43 15.40
C LEU A 424 3.66 23.67 15.95
N LYS A 425 3.03 22.88 15.09
CA LYS A 425 1.99 21.92 15.46
C LYS A 425 2.47 20.51 15.19
N TYR A 426 2.60 19.75 16.26
CA TYR A 426 2.90 18.32 16.21
C TYR A 426 1.58 17.57 16.10
N LEU A 427 1.43 16.83 15.01
CA LEU A 427 0.27 16.03 14.69
C LEU A 427 0.72 14.62 14.40
N THR A 428 -0.22 13.67 14.38
CA THR A 428 0.04 12.37 13.79
C THR A 428 -0.53 12.19 12.40
N LEU A 429 0.01 11.24 11.62
CA LEU A 429 -0.61 10.87 10.34
C LEU A 429 -2.07 10.43 10.55
N SER A 430 -2.36 9.81 11.70
CA SER A 430 -3.73 9.45 12.12
C SER A 430 -4.61 10.65 12.51
N ASP A 431 -4.03 11.81 12.79
CA ASP A 431 -4.80 13.05 13.02
C ASP A 431 -5.24 13.71 11.71
N LEU A 432 -4.83 13.17 10.56
CA LEU A 432 -5.18 13.67 9.23
C LEU A 432 -6.07 12.67 8.49
N ILE A 433 -6.91 13.18 7.59
CA ILE A 433 -7.67 12.30 6.69
C ILE A 433 -6.70 11.54 5.77
N GLY A 434 -7.10 10.34 5.33
CA GLY A 434 -6.23 9.45 4.55
C GLY A 434 -5.62 10.09 3.30
N GLU A 435 -6.33 11.02 2.66
CA GLU A 435 -5.82 11.77 1.49
C GLU A 435 -4.65 12.69 1.86
N ASP A 436 -4.77 13.47 2.93
CA ASP A 436 -3.74 14.40 3.37
C ASP A 436 -2.53 13.68 3.96
N ALA A 437 -2.77 12.62 4.74
CA ALA A 437 -1.71 11.73 5.22
C ALA A 437 -0.92 11.11 4.05
N TYR A 438 -1.63 10.71 2.99
CA TYR A 438 -1.01 10.21 1.77
C TYR A 438 -0.17 11.27 1.06
N TRP A 439 -0.68 12.50 0.86
CA TRP A 439 0.08 13.59 0.23
C TRP A 439 1.34 13.99 1.01
N ILE A 440 1.32 13.88 2.34
CA ILE A 440 2.50 14.09 3.19
C ILE A 440 3.57 13.05 2.88
N VAL A 441 3.20 11.76 2.95
CA VAL A 441 4.11 10.65 2.63
C VAL A 441 4.63 10.78 1.19
N GLN A 442 3.75 11.11 0.24
CA GLN A 442 4.13 11.29 -1.17
C GLN A 442 5.00 12.51 -1.43
N SER A 443 4.86 13.62 -0.70
CA SER A 443 5.75 14.76 -0.90
C SER A 443 7.20 14.42 -0.56
N LEU A 444 7.40 13.54 0.42
CA LEU A 444 8.71 12.99 0.80
C LEU A 444 9.18 11.92 -0.20
N VAL A 445 8.28 11.07 -0.70
CA VAL A 445 8.59 10.08 -1.74
C VAL A 445 8.87 10.75 -3.10
N ALA A 446 8.22 11.87 -3.42
CA ALA A 446 8.45 12.66 -4.63
C ALA A 446 9.79 13.39 -4.57
N GLU A 447 10.19 13.94 -3.41
CA GLU A 447 11.55 14.47 -3.21
C GLU A 447 12.60 13.34 -3.35
N LYS A 448 12.30 12.12 -2.88
CA LYS A 448 13.16 10.93 -3.08
C LYS A 448 13.22 10.46 -4.54
N LEU A 449 12.11 10.46 -5.27
CA LEU A 449 12.03 10.10 -6.68
C LEU A 449 12.72 11.16 -7.55
N GLN A 450 12.57 12.44 -7.22
CA GLN A 450 13.31 13.53 -7.84
C GLN A 450 14.81 13.38 -7.59
N ALA A 451 15.24 13.09 -6.35
CA ALA A 451 16.64 12.82 -6.03
C ALA A 451 17.16 11.60 -6.80
N ARG A 452 16.40 10.51 -6.89
CA ARG A 452 16.76 9.32 -7.68
C ARG A 452 16.90 9.63 -9.17
N ASN A 453 16.00 10.43 -9.74
CA ASN A 453 16.08 10.81 -11.16
C ASN A 453 17.26 11.75 -11.42
N GLN A 454 17.55 12.66 -10.49
CA GLN A 454 18.74 13.53 -10.54
C GLN A 454 20.06 12.76 -10.46
N LEU A 455 20.09 11.60 -9.79
CA LEU A 455 21.28 10.78 -9.65
C LEU A 455 21.84 10.36 -11.02
N LEU A 456 20.99 9.87 -11.93
CA LEU A 456 21.42 9.40 -13.25
C LEU A 456 22.00 10.53 -14.11
N ASP A 457 21.36 11.69 -14.10
CA ASP A 457 21.84 12.86 -14.85
C ASP A 457 23.16 13.37 -14.26
N GLN A 458 23.26 13.41 -12.93
CA GLN A 458 24.49 13.80 -12.24
C GLN A 458 25.65 12.82 -12.48
N LEU A 459 25.41 11.50 -12.46
CA LEU A 459 26.45 10.52 -12.78
C LEU A 459 26.99 10.70 -14.21
N ARG A 460 26.13 11.00 -15.19
CA ARG A 460 26.54 11.29 -16.58
C ARG A 460 27.35 12.59 -16.68
N ASP A 461 26.94 13.62 -15.97
CA ASP A 461 27.68 14.89 -15.91
C ASP A 461 29.07 14.71 -15.29
N ALA A 462 29.18 13.88 -14.23
CA ALA A 462 30.45 13.51 -13.62
C ALA A 462 31.41 12.83 -14.61
N VAL A 463 30.93 11.85 -15.37
CA VAL A 463 31.70 11.20 -16.44
C VAL A 463 32.16 12.24 -17.46
N GLY A 464 31.25 13.11 -17.93
CA GLY A 464 31.59 14.15 -18.90
C GLY A 464 32.66 15.13 -18.41
N LEU A 465 32.63 15.54 -17.14
CA LEU A 465 33.67 16.41 -16.56
C LEU A 465 35.03 15.70 -16.46
N LEU A 466 35.04 14.42 -16.07
CA LEU A 466 36.26 13.62 -16.02
C LEU A 466 36.83 13.37 -17.42
N GLU A 467 35.98 13.13 -18.42
CA GLU A 467 36.38 12.95 -19.81
C GLU A 467 37.03 14.22 -20.37
N ARG A 468 36.41 15.39 -20.15
CA ARG A 468 36.92 16.71 -20.54
C ARG A 468 38.11 17.21 -19.72
N LYS A 469 38.56 16.45 -18.72
CA LYS A 469 39.67 16.79 -17.80
C LYS A 469 39.40 18.06 -16.97
N GLU A 470 38.13 18.37 -16.70
CA GLU A 470 37.70 19.52 -15.91
C GLU A 470 37.67 19.18 -14.40
N PHE A 471 38.82 18.78 -13.83
CA PHE A 471 38.89 18.23 -12.47
C PHE A 471 38.43 19.19 -11.37
N GLY A 472 38.69 20.49 -11.54
CA GLY A 472 38.22 21.51 -10.59
C GLY A 472 36.70 21.62 -10.55
N ALA A 473 36.04 21.53 -11.70
CA ALA A 473 34.58 21.52 -11.80
C ALA A 473 34.00 20.22 -11.25
N PHE A 474 34.64 19.08 -11.52
CA PHE A 474 34.27 17.79 -10.94
C PHE A 474 34.29 17.84 -9.41
N LEU A 475 35.40 18.28 -8.81
CA LEU A 475 35.54 18.36 -7.36
C LEU A 475 34.51 19.30 -6.73
N THR A 476 34.30 20.48 -7.33
CA THR A 476 33.35 21.47 -6.81
C THR A 476 31.90 21.00 -6.87
N GLN A 477 31.56 20.18 -7.88
CA GLN A 477 30.18 19.75 -8.12
C GLN A 477 29.84 18.39 -7.50
N PHE A 478 30.83 17.50 -7.35
CA PHE A 478 30.60 16.09 -7.00
C PHE A 478 31.29 15.63 -5.72
N VAL A 479 32.14 16.46 -5.11
CA VAL A 479 32.78 16.18 -3.82
C VAL A 479 32.37 17.28 -2.85
N ASP A 480 31.82 16.91 -1.69
CA ASP A 480 31.38 17.88 -0.69
C ASP A 480 32.58 18.55 0.00
N ALA A 481 32.97 19.72 -0.51
CA ALA A 481 34.07 20.52 0.03
C ALA A 481 33.78 21.11 1.42
N SER A 482 32.53 21.08 1.91
CA SER A 482 32.17 21.59 3.24
C SER A 482 32.74 20.74 4.38
N GLN A 483 33.19 19.52 4.08
CA GLN A 483 33.77 18.57 5.03
C GLN A 483 35.30 18.43 4.88
N MET A 484 35.96 19.19 3.99
CA MET A 484 37.38 19.03 3.65
C MET A 484 38.19 20.31 3.87
N SER A 485 39.38 20.18 4.45
CA SER A 485 40.38 21.25 4.54
C SER A 485 40.99 21.58 3.17
N VAL A 486 41.61 22.76 3.05
CA VAL A 486 42.28 23.21 1.81
C VAL A 486 43.38 22.24 1.37
N GLN A 487 44.08 21.59 2.31
CA GLN A 487 45.07 20.55 2.01
C GLN A 487 44.43 19.27 1.47
N GLU A 488 43.29 18.85 2.02
CA GLU A 488 42.56 17.65 1.57
C GLU A 488 41.96 17.84 0.17
N MET A 489 41.53 19.06 -0.19
CA MET A 489 41.11 19.37 -1.57
C MET A 489 42.27 19.28 -2.57
N GLY A 490 43.48 19.71 -2.20
CA GLY A 490 44.67 19.56 -3.04
C GLY A 490 45.03 18.09 -3.28
N ILE A 491 44.92 17.26 -2.24
CA ILE A 491 45.14 15.81 -2.31
C ILE A 491 44.06 15.12 -3.14
N ALA A 492 42.79 15.51 -3.00
CA ALA A 492 41.68 14.98 -3.78
C ALA A 492 41.84 15.29 -5.27
N SER A 493 42.31 16.50 -5.61
CA SER A 493 42.60 16.90 -7.00
C SER A 493 43.70 16.04 -7.63
N ALA A 494 44.79 15.81 -6.91
CA ALA A 494 45.87 14.92 -7.37
C ALA A 494 45.40 13.46 -7.52
N PHE A 495 44.53 12.99 -6.63
CA PHE A 495 43.94 11.65 -6.71
C PHE A 495 43.02 11.50 -7.92
N VAL A 496 42.10 12.44 -8.16
CA VAL A 496 41.19 12.43 -9.31
C VAL A 496 41.98 12.47 -10.62
N PHE A 497 43.05 13.26 -10.68
CA PHE A 497 43.96 13.29 -11.81
C PHE A 497 44.62 11.92 -12.06
N GLN A 498 45.18 11.30 -11.00
CA GLN A 498 45.91 10.03 -11.10
C GLN A 498 44.99 8.82 -11.37
N LYS A 499 43.76 8.85 -10.88
CA LYS A 499 42.80 7.73 -10.93
C LYS A 499 41.65 7.95 -11.91
N ARG A 500 41.73 8.95 -12.80
CA ARG A 500 40.70 9.30 -13.79
C ARG A 500 40.05 8.11 -14.49
N GLY A 501 40.85 7.21 -15.05
CA GLY A 501 40.32 6.05 -15.80
C GLY A 501 39.50 5.08 -14.94
N ILE A 502 39.94 4.86 -13.70
CA ILE A 502 39.23 4.00 -12.73
C ILE A 502 37.95 4.69 -12.25
N LEU A 503 37.98 6.03 -12.08
CA LEU A 503 36.79 6.78 -11.70
C LEU A 503 35.73 6.75 -12.80
N ILE A 504 36.10 7.00 -14.07
CA ILE A 504 35.16 6.94 -15.20
C ILE A 504 34.47 5.57 -15.22
N GLN A 505 35.24 4.48 -15.14
CA GLN A 505 34.69 3.13 -15.09
C GLN A 505 33.73 2.93 -13.91
N GLY A 506 34.09 3.39 -12.70
CA GLY A 506 33.20 3.29 -11.54
C GLY A 506 31.89 4.08 -11.66
N PHE A 507 31.93 5.26 -12.30
CA PHE A 507 30.72 6.05 -12.58
C PHE A 507 29.87 5.40 -13.69
N ASP A 508 30.48 4.83 -14.73
CA ASP A 508 29.77 4.09 -15.78
C ASP A 508 29.09 2.82 -15.24
N ASP A 509 29.77 2.09 -14.36
CA ASP A 509 29.19 0.95 -13.65
C ASP A 509 28.01 1.39 -12.78
N ALA A 510 28.15 2.50 -12.04
CA ALA A 510 27.06 3.07 -11.26
C ALA A 510 25.85 3.46 -12.14
N ILE A 511 26.09 3.98 -13.34
CA ILE A 511 25.03 4.27 -14.33
C ILE A 511 24.36 2.97 -14.79
N ALA A 512 25.11 1.92 -15.10
CA ALA A 512 24.58 0.63 -15.51
C ALA A 512 23.72 0.00 -14.40
N PHE A 513 24.19 0.02 -13.15
CA PHE A 513 23.45 -0.44 -11.97
C PHE A 513 22.17 0.36 -11.72
N ALA A 514 22.23 1.69 -11.89
CA ALA A 514 21.07 2.55 -11.76
C ALA A 514 20.01 2.27 -12.86
N GLN A 515 20.44 1.95 -14.08
CA GLN A 515 19.56 1.59 -15.18
C GLN A 515 18.95 0.19 -15.03
N SER A 516 19.66 -0.76 -14.42
CA SER A 516 19.15 -2.11 -14.14
C SER A 516 18.28 -2.20 -12.89
N GLY A 517 18.05 -1.09 -12.18
CA GLY A 517 17.24 -1.04 -10.96
C GLY A 517 17.93 -1.63 -9.72
N GLN A 518 19.24 -1.86 -9.76
CA GLN A 518 20.01 -2.49 -8.68
C GLN A 518 20.78 -1.45 -7.83
N VAL A 519 20.08 -0.39 -7.38
CA VAL A 519 20.67 0.63 -6.49
C VAL A 519 19.99 0.57 -5.14
N ASN A 520 20.78 0.38 -4.08
CA ASN A 520 20.27 0.41 -2.72
C ASN A 520 20.35 1.86 -2.20
N ILE A 521 19.20 2.52 -2.06
CA ILE A 521 19.10 3.85 -1.46
C ILE A 521 18.66 3.71 -0.01
N GLN A 522 19.59 3.96 0.91
CA GLN A 522 19.33 3.97 2.35
C GLN A 522 19.10 5.41 2.81
N VAL A 523 18.21 5.61 3.78
CA VAL A 523 17.92 6.94 4.35
C VAL A 523 18.16 6.87 5.85
N ASN A 524 19.23 7.52 6.32
CA ASN A 524 19.58 7.60 7.74
C ASN A 524 19.77 9.06 8.17
N ASP A 525 19.14 9.46 9.28
CA ASP A 525 19.34 10.66 10.12
C ASP A 525 19.31 12.07 9.50
N ASN A 526 19.62 12.23 8.22
CA ASN A 526 19.55 13.43 7.38
C ASN A 526 20.29 13.22 6.03
N ARG A 527 20.70 12.00 5.70
CA ARG A 527 21.49 11.67 4.52
C ARG A 527 20.77 10.57 3.75
N MET A 528 20.56 10.79 2.45
CA MET A 528 20.24 9.69 1.54
C MET A 528 21.56 9.14 1.03
N LEU A 529 21.76 7.83 1.14
CA LEU A 529 22.96 7.14 0.71
C LEU A 529 22.61 6.19 -0.43
N ALA A 530 23.17 6.41 -1.60
CA ALA A 530 23.08 5.48 -2.72
C ALA A 530 24.31 4.58 -2.69
N THR A 531 24.09 3.27 -2.56
CA THR A 531 25.14 2.26 -2.53
C THR A 531 25.03 1.37 -3.76
N PHE A 532 26.15 1.21 -4.47
CA PHE A 532 26.26 0.39 -5.67
C PHE A 532 27.22 -0.76 -5.38
N ASN A 533 26.70 -1.99 -5.41
CA ASN A 533 27.47 -3.20 -5.11
C ASN A 533 27.80 -3.91 -6.42
N GLY A 534 29.04 -3.77 -6.88
CA GLY A 534 29.58 -4.49 -8.04
C GLY A 534 30.61 -5.53 -7.63
N ASN A 535 30.62 -6.67 -8.32
CA ASN A 535 31.68 -7.69 -8.24
C ASN A 535 32.90 -7.30 -9.10
N ASP A 536 33.28 -6.02 -9.13
CA ASP A 536 34.42 -5.60 -9.95
C ASP A 536 35.73 -5.63 -9.14
N ARG A 537 36.77 -6.22 -9.73
CA ARG A 537 38.02 -6.61 -9.06
C ARG A 537 38.94 -5.44 -8.73
N ASN A 538 38.61 -4.22 -9.15
CA ASN A 538 39.52 -3.06 -9.08
C ASN A 538 39.03 -1.90 -8.19
N LEU A 539 37.78 -1.92 -7.70
CA LEU A 539 37.27 -1.02 -6.67
C LEU A 539 36.91 -1.87 -5.46
N THR A 540 37.87 -2.09 -4.56
CA THR A 540 37.61 -2.77 -3.28
C THR A 540 36.77 -1.86 -2.38
N GLY A 541 35.45 -1.96 -2.49
CA GLY A 541 34.49 -1.27 -1.62
C GLY A 541 33.22 -0.86 -2.36
N ASN A 542 32.13 -0.69 -1.60
CA ASN A 542 30.87 -0.17 -2.12
C ASN A 542 31.10 1.26 -2.68
N PHE A 543 30.64 1.55 -3.89
CA PHE A 543 30.56 2.93 -4.35
C PHE A 543 29.41 3.60 -3.62
N VAL A 544 29.67 4.69 -2.89
CA VAL A 544 28.68 5.37 -2.06
C VAL A 544 28.55 6.83 -2.46
N MET A 545 27.33 7.29 -2.65
CA MET A 545 27.01 8.72 -2.79
C MET A 545 26.06 9.15 -1.70
N HIS A 546 26.18 10.40 -1.24
CA HIS A 546 25.24 10.99 -0.30
C HIS A 546 24.52 12.19 -0.90
N TYR A 547 23.25 12.37 -0.58
CA TYR A 547 22.46 13.51 -1.05
C TYR A 547 22.42 14.62 -0.01
N ALA A 548 22.85 15.82 -0.38
CA ALA A 548 22.80 17.03 0.44
C ALA A 548 22.53 18.26 -0.43
N ASN A 549 21.85 19.29 0.12
CA ASN A 549 21.62 20.57 -0.56
C ASN A 549 21.07 20.46 -2.01
N GLY A 550 20.25 19.44 -2.29
CA GLY A 550 19.65 19.24 -3.61
C GLY A 550 20.54 18.54 -4.66
N ARG A 551 21.68 17.95 -4.25
CA ARG A 551 22.61 17.24 -5.14
C ARG A 551 23.24 16.01 -4.49
N TRP A 552 23.73 15.08 -5.31
CA TRP A 552 24.51 13.92 -4.88
C TRP A 552 26.00 14.25 -4.87
N TYR A 553 26.66 13.86 -3.78
CA TYR A 553 28.09 13.97 -3.59
C TYR A 553 28.69 12.58 -3.39
N TRP A 554 29.76 12.30 -4.11
CA TRP A 554 30.51 11.07 -3.97
C TRP A 554 31.25 11.04 -2.63
N LEU A 555 31.15 9.91 -1.92
CA LEU A 555 31.94 9.63 -0.74
C LEU A 555 33.12 8.74 -1.14
N PRO A 556 34.34 9.29 -1.24
CA PRO A 556 35.51 8.47 -1.49
C PRO A 556 35.70 7.46 -0.34
N PRO A 557 36.15 6.23 -0.64
CA PRO A 557 36.42 5.24 0.39
C PRO A 557 37.44 5.81 1.40
N PRO A 558 37.27 5.55 2.72
CA PRO A 558 38.29 5.89 3.70
C PRO A 558 39.59 5.15 3.33
N ARG A 559 40.70 5.87 3.36
CA ARG A 559 42.03 5.35 2.99
C ARG A 559 42.47 4.19 3.87
#